data_AF-A0A829GUE4-F1
#
_entry.id   AF-A0A829GUE4-F1
#
_cell.length_a   1.000
_cell.length_b   1.000
_cell.length_c   1.000
_cell.angle_alpha   90.00
_cell.angle_beta   90.00
_cell.angle_gamma   90.00
#
_symmetry.space_group_name_H-M   'P 1'
#
loop_
_entity.id
_entity.type
_entity.pdbx_description
1 polymer ?
#
loop_
_entity_poly.entity_id
_entity_poly.type
_entity_poly.pdbx_seq_one_letter_code
_entity_poly.pdbx_strand_id
1 'polypeptide(L)'
;MPKEIRMAAAPMQIRDGDDDHPAVIEGYALKFDRQSEIMGSGELSFREHIDPHALDNADMSNVVALFNHDQNQVLGRTGVNLELTVDETGLKYTLTPPDTQ
;
A
#
# COMPACT_ATOMS: atom_id res chain seq x y z
N MET A 1 11.59 -20.40 -7.89
CA MET A 1 11.53 -19.06 -8.52
C MET A 1 11.50 -18.03 -7.39
N PRO A 2 12.40 -17.04 -7.35
CA PRO A 2 12.30 -15.98 -6.36
C PRO A 2 11.02 -15.18 -6.64
N LYS A 3 10.10 -15.19 -5.68
CA LYS A 3 8.92 -14.32 -5.68
C LYS A 3 9.37 -12.98 -5.13
N GLU A 4 9.16 -11.89 -5.86
CA GLU A 4 9.31 -10.56 -5.26
C GLU A 4 8.15 -10.37 -4.26
N ILE A 5 8.47 -10.40 -2.97
CA ILE A 5 7.54 -10.06 -1.90
C ILE A 5 8.04 -8.76 -1.30
N ARG A 6 7.39 -7.64 -1.64
CA ARG A 6 7.63 -6.35 -0.98
C ARG A 6 6.89 -6.33 0.35
N MET A 7 7.48 -6.89 1.40
CA MET A 7 7.02 -6.65 2.77
C MET A 7 7.54 -5.27 3.20
N ALA A 8 6.64 -4.34 3.52
CA ALA A 8 6.91 -3.09 4.27
C ALA A 8 8.24 -2.36 3.96
N ALA A 9 8.72 -2.39 2.72
CA ALA A 9 9.99 -1.77 2.32
C ALA A 9 9.81 -0.29 1.91
N ALA A 10 8.56 0.17 1.78
CA ALA A 10 8.28 1.59 1.71
C ALA A 10 8.34 2.17 3.13
N PRO A 11 9.00 3.32 3.35
CA PRO A 11 8.95 3.98 4.65
C PRO A 11 7.48 4.28 4.98
N MET A 12 6.95 3.59 5.97
CA MET A 12 5.66 3.91 6.57
C MET A 12 5.91 4.90 7.71
N GLN A 13 5.07 5.91 7.79
CA GLN A 13 5.07 6.84 8.90
C GLN A 13 3.96 6.43 9.85
N ILE A 14 4.35 6.16 11.09
CA ILE A 14 3.41 6.02 12.19
C ILE A 14 3.47 7.35 12.93
N ARG A 15 2.33 8.03 13.00
CA ARG A 15 2.18 9.21 13.85
C ARG A 15 1.32 8.80 15.03
N ASP A 16 1.89 8.88 16.22
CA ASP A 16 1.13 8.71 17.45
C ASP A 16 0.07 9.82 17.54
N GLY A 17 -1.08 9.45 18.07
CA GLY A 17 -2.17 10.39 18.31
C GLY A 17 -1.98 11.18 19.59
N ASP A 18 -2.56 12.38 19.64
CA ASP A 18 -2.76 13.17 20.86
C ASP A 18 -4.26 13.38 21.12
N ASP A 19 -4.61 14.17 22.12
CA ASP A 19 -6.01 14.43 22.49
C ASP A 19 -6.86 15.00 21.33
N ASP A 20 -6.24 15.62 20.32
CA ASP A 20 -6.90 16.23 19.15
C ASP A 20 -6.72 15.42 17.85
N HIS A 21 -5.72 14.54 17.75
CA HIS A 21 -5.38 13.83 16.51
C HIS A 21 -5.29 12.32 16.74
N PRO A 22 -6.04 11.49 15.99
CA PRO A 22 -5.92 10.04 16.10
C PRO A 22 -4.56 9.57 15.58
N ALA A 23 -4.09 8.43 16.10
CA ALA A 23 -2.91 7.77 15.56
C ALA A 23 -3.17 7.34 14.11
N VAL A 24 -2.20 7.57 13.23
CA VAL A 24 -2.32 7.24 11.80
C VAL A 24 -1.10 6.48 11.29
N ILE A 25 -1.35 5.55 10.38
CA ILE A 25 -0.33 4.84 9.61
C ILE A 25 -0.46 5.31 8.17
N GLU A 26 0.57 5.98 7.68
CA GLU A 26 0.60 6.54 6.33
C GLU A 26 1.74 5.96 5.50
N GLY A 27 1.53 5.84 4.20
CA GLY A 27 2.54 5.38 3.27
C GLY A 27 2.05 5.31 1.83
N TYR A 28 2.86 4.69 0.97
CA TYR A 28 2.48 4.41 -0.42
C TYR A 28 2.32 2.91 -0.60
N ALA A 29 1.12 2.48 -0.99
CA ALA A 29 0.81 1.07 -1.29
C ALA A 29 1.51 0.61 -2.58
N LEU A 30 1.68 1.54 -3.53
CA LEU A 30 2.51 1.37 -4.72
C LEU A 30 3.12 2.71 -5.12
N LYS A 31 4.18 2.67 -5.93
CA LYS A 31 4.83 3.85 -6.53
C LYS A 31 4.96 3.66 -8.04
N PHE A 32 4.62 4.69 -8.80
CA PHE A 32 4.73 4.71 -10.26
C PHE A 32 6.18 4.88 -10.72
N ASP A 33 6.48 4.43 -11.94
CA ASP A 33 7.78 4.62 -12.62
C ASP A 33 9.02 4.17 -11.82
N ARG A 34 8.82 3.28 -10.84
CA ARG A 34 9.90 2.65 -10.08
C ARG A 34 10.13 1.25 -10.61
N GLN A 35 11.32 1.03 -11.16
CA GLN A 35 11.80 -0.29 -11.56
C GLN A 35 11.80 -1.24 -10.36
N SER A 36 11.32 -2.47 -10.58
CA SER A 36 11.43 -3.58 -9.65
C SER A 36 12.87 -4.06 -9.51
N GLU A 37 13.10 -4.97 -8.57
CA GLU A 37 14.31 -5.79 -8.61
C GLU A 37 14.33 -6.65 -9.88
N ILE A 38 15.49 -7.21 -10.23
CA ILE A 38 15.55 -8.14 -11.36
C ILE A 38 14.75 -9.39 -10.97
N MET A 39 13.69 -9.64 -11.72
CA MET A 39 12.84 -10.82 -11.60
C MET A 39 13.13 -11.79 -12.75
N GLY A 40 12.64 -13.02 -12.64
CA GLY A 40 12.92 -14.09 -13.60
C GLY A 40 14.28 -14.76 -13.39
N SER A 41 14.75 -15.53 -14.38
CA SER A 41 16.03 -16.25 -14.30
C SER A 41 16.68 -16.42 -15.66
N GLY A 42 18.01 -16.26 -15.72
CA GLY A 42 18.79 -16.43 -16.94
C GLY A 42 18.39 -15.44 -18.02
N GLU A 43 18.19 -15.93 -19.24
CA GLU A 43 17.82 -15.13 -20.41
C GLU A 43 16.40 -14.55 -20.33
N LEU A 44 15.57 -15.02 -19.39
CA LEU A 44 14.21 -14.52 -19.13
C LEU A 44 14.17 -13.57 -17.92
N SER A 45 15.26 -12.85 -17.66
CA SER A 45 15.28 -11.82 -16.62
C SER A 45 14.63 -10.53 -17.11
N PHE A 46 13.85 -9.89 -16.24
CA PHE A 46 13.15 -8.64 -16.56
C PHE A 46 13.01 -7.75 -15.32
N ARG A 47 12.66 -6.49 -15.57
CA ARG A 47 12.24 -5.53 -14.54
C ARG A 47 10.86 -5.01 -14.91
N GLU A 48 10.02 -4.84 -13.90
CA GLU A 48 8.69 -4.27 -14.02
C GLU A 48 8.68 -2.83 -13.51
N HIS A 49 7.74 -2.04 -14.00
CA HIS A 49 7.36 -0.77 -13.40
C HIS A 49 5.84 -0.64 -13.49
N ILE A 50 5.26 0.21 -12.66
CA ILE A 50 3.83 0.51 -12.67
C ILE A 50 3.65 1.82 -13.41
N ASP A 51 2.84 1.79 -14.47
CA ASP A 51 2.48 2.98 -15.26
C ASP A 51 1.66 3.96 -14.40
N PRO A 52 1.88 5.29 -14.50
CA PRO A 52 1.07 6.28 -13.79
C PRO A 52 -0.44 6.19 -14.03
N HIS A 53 -0.84 5.66 -15.18
CA HIS A 53 -2.24 5.41 -15.56
C HIS A 53 -2.72 4.00 -15.20
N ALA A 54 -1.93 3.18 -14.50
CA ALA A 54 -2.31 1.81 -14.16
C ALA A 54 -3.55 1.72 -13.23
N LEU A 55 -3.89 2.81 -12.55
CA LEU A 55 -5.08 2.91 -11.71
C LEU A 55 -6.26 3.58 -12.41
N ASP A 56 -6.11 3.99 -13.66
CA ASP A 56 -7.21 4.60 -14.42
C ASP A 56 -8.36 3.60 -14.55
N ASN A 57 -9.54 3.99 -14.06
CA ASN A 57 -10.76 3.18 -14.00
C ASN A 57 -10.70 1.98 -13.03
N ALA A 58 -9.71 1.92 -12.13
CA ALA A 58 -9.71 0.93 -11.06
C ALA A 58 -10.87 1.19 -10.08
N ASP A 59 -11.60 0.13 -9.69
CA ASP A 59 -12.62 0.23 -8.65
C ASP A 59 -11.98 0.24 -7.27
N MET A 60 -11.93 1.43 -6.68
CA MET A 60 -11.37 1.67 -5.34
C MET A 60 -12.46 1.87 -4.27
N SER A 61 -13.73 1.57 -4.60
CA SER A 61 -14.86 1.79 -3.68
C SER A 61 -14.81 0.87 -2.46
N ASN A 62 -14.13 -0.28 -2.57
CA ASN A 62 -14.11 -1.32 -1.56
C ASN A 62 -12.72 -1.96 -1.37
N VAL A 63 -11.71 -1.14 -1.09
CA VAL A 63 -10.35 -1.64 -0.79
C VAL A 63 -10.23 -1.97 0.70
N VAL A 64 -9.55 -3.07 1.00
CA VAL A 64 -9.34 -3.58 2.35
C VAL A 64 -7.84 -3.64 2.66
N ALA A 65 -7.43 -3.00 3.75
CA ALA A 65 -6.10 -3.15 4.32
C ALA A 65 -6.07 -4.37 5.25
N LEU A 66 -5.20 -5.34 4.96
CA LEU A 66 -5.06 -6.59 5.71
C LEU A 66 -3.68 -6.67 6.35
N PHE A 67 -3.60 -7.26 7.54
CA PHE A 67 -2.32 -7.67 8.09
C PHE A 67 -1.83 -8.94 7.39
N ASN A 68 -0.63 -8.90 6.82
CA ASN A 68 0.04 -10.05 6.18
C ASN A 68 -0.82 -10.78 5.12
N HIS A 69 -1.69 -10.06 4.40
CA HIS A 69 -2.66 -10.63 3.45
C HIS A 69 -3.65 -11.66 4.04
N ASP A 70 -3.81 -11.71 5.37
CA ASP A 70 -4.81 -12.56 6.03
C ASP A 70 -6.17 -11.85 6.07
N GLN A 71 -7.16 -12.40 5.37
CA GLN A 71 -8.51 -11.84 5.31
C GLN A 71 -9.24 -11.87 6.67
N ASN A 72 -8.74 -12.64 7.64
CA ASN A 72 -9.26 -12.64 9.00
C ASN A 72 -8.69 -11.50 9.87
N GLN A 73 -7.67 -10.78 9.37
CA GLN A 73 -6.99 -9.71 10.10
C GLN A 73 -7.11 -8.39 9.33
N VAL A 74 -8.32 -7.84 9.33
CA VAL A 74 -8.65 -6.57 8.68
C VAL A 74 -8.18 -5.41 9.54
N LEU A 75 -7.32 -4.56 8.98
CA LEU A 75 -6.84 -3.33 9.61
C LEU A 75 -7.72 -2.13 9.25
N GLY A 76 -8.25 -2.10 8.02
CA GLY A 76 -9.17 -1.06 7.62
C GLY A 76 -9.82 -1.24 6.26
N ARG A 77 -10.76 -0.35 5.96
CA ARG A 77 -11.58 -0.38 4.73
C ARG A 77 -11.88 1.02 4.23
N THR A 78 -11.88 1.19 2.91
CA THR A 78 -12.27 2.46 2.28
C THR A 78 -13.68 2.87 2.72
N GLY A 79 -13.84 4.15 3.06
CA GLY A 79 -15.10 4.69 3.59
C GLY A 79 -15.37 4.40 5.07
N VAL A 80 -14.44 3.74 5.78
CA VAL A 80 -14.53 3.51 7.23
C VAL A 80 -13.35 4.16 7.95
N ASN A 81 -12.14 3.63 7.76
CA ASN A 81 -10.92 4.08 8.46
C ASN A 81 -9.66 4.03 7.58
N LEU A 82 -9.83 3.80 6.26
CA LEU A 82 -8.77 3.83 5.26
C LEU A 82 -9.12 4.87 4.20
N GLU A 83 -8.21 5.81 3.98
CA GLU A 83 -8.24 6.76 2.89
C GLU A 83 -7.17 6.41 1.86
N LEU A 84 -7.51 6.52 0.59
CA LEU A 84 -6.63 6.27 -0.54
C LEU A 84 -6.62 7.48 -1.46
N THR A 85 -5.43 7.95 -1.82
CA THR A 85 -5.25 9.08 -2.75
C THR A 85 -4.22 8.70 -3.78
N VAL A 86 -4.52 8.95 -5.06
CA VAL A 86 -3.56 8.83 -6.14
C VAL A 86 -2.88 10.18 -6.34
N ASP A 87 -1.55 10.18 -6.37
CA ASP A 87 -0.74 11.35 -6.72
C ASP A 87 0.36 10.98 -7.72
N GLU A 88 1.21 11.94 -8.07
CA GLU A 88 2.33 11.75 -9.01
C GLU A 88 3.33 10.67 -8.57
N THR A 89 3.41 10.37 -7.26
CA THR A 89 4.30 9.35 -6.71
C THR A 89 3.66 7.96 -6.79
N GLY A 90 2.36 7.83 -6.52
CA GLY A 90 1.70 6.53 -6.44
C GLY A 90 0.35 6.55 -5.75
N LEU A 91 -0.02 5.40 -5.18
CA LEU A 91 -1.22 5.26 -4.34
C LEU A 91 -0.83 5.49 -2.88
N LYS A 92 -1.08 6.69 -2.37
CA LYS A 92 -0.96 7.00 -0.94
C LYS A 92 -2.11 6.35 -0.17
N TYR A 93 -1.81 5.77 0.98
CA TYR A 93 -2.79 5.34 1.97
C TYR A 93 -2.62 6.10 3.29
N THR A 94 -3.73 6.37 3.95
CA THR A 94 -3.80 6.86 5.32
C THR A 94 -4.79 5.97 6.08
N LEU A 95 -4.29 5.22 7.04
CA LEU A 95 -5.06 4.28 7.85
C LEU A 95 -5.13 4.79 9.29
N THR A 96 -6.33 4.91 9.83
CA THR A 96 -6.52 5.09 11.27
C THR A 96 -6.72 3.70 11.89
N PRO A 97 -5.76 3.17 12.67
CA PRO A 97 -5.90 1.87 13.30
C PRO A 97 -7.12 1.87 14.22
N PRO A 98 -7.86 0.75 14.30
CA PRO A 98 -8.91 0.64 15.31
C PRO A 98 -8.29 0.75 16.71
N ASP A 99 -9.01 1.41 17.62
CA ASP A 99 -8.63 1.52 19.03
C ASP A 99 -8.83 0.15 19.70
N THR A 100 -7.83 -0.72 19.54
CA THR A 100 -7.81 -2.07 20.14
C THR A 100 -6.60 -2.20 21.04
N GLN A 101 -6.88 -2.43 22.33
CA GLN A 101 -5.91 -2.74 23.39
C GLN A 101 -5.29 -4.13 23.23
#